data_AF-B3GZ54-F1
#
_entry.id   AF-B3GZ54-F1
#
_cell.length_a   1.000
_cell.length_b   1.000
_cell.length_c   1.000
_cell.angle_alpha   90.00
_cell.angle_beta   90.00
_cell.angle_gamma   90.00
#
_symmetry.space_group_name_H-M   'P 1'
#
loop_
_entity.id
_entity.type
_entity.pdbx_description
1 polymer ?
#
loop_
_entity_poly.entity_id
_entity_poly.type
_entity_poly.pdbx_seq_one_letter_code
_entity_poly.pdbx_strand_id
1 'polypeptide(L)'
;MQISKNEIKATGLILVVKIKNALALSKNDSRHFNFNNIDDSNLKSRTLGNWVLAKEKADRIKYIIGVNTGGENLVVSAYEVTQYERKKTENGRYRYRFQSSSNSEILLKELGIYQKKISDLNFGHGAEKTYFEI
;
A
#
# COMPACT_ATOMS: atom_id res chain seq x y z
N MET A 1 -12.17 13.83 -6.43
CA MET A 1 -12.06 13.65 -7.90
C MET A 1 -11.73 12.18 -8.17
N GLN A 2 -12.39 11.53 -9.14
CA GLN A 2 -12.05 10.15 -9.56
C GLN A 2 -11.00 10.19 -10.68
N ILE A 3 -10.13 9.18 -10.74
CA ILE A 3 -9.15 8.95 -11.81
C ILE A 3 -9.08 7.45 -12.17
N SER A 4 -8.62 7.15 -13.38
CA SER A 4 -8.15 5.82 -13.76
C SER A 4 -6.75 5.56 -13.20
N LYS A 5 -6.43 4.30 -12.91
CA LYS A 5 -5.09 3.85 -12.54
C LYS A 5 -4.04 4.19 -13.62
N ASN A 6 -4.43 4.29 -14.89
CA ASN A 6 -3.51 4.64 -15.97
C ASN A 6 -3.10 6.13 -15.97
N GLU A 7 -3.78 6.97 -15.18
CA GLU A 7 -3.43 8.40 -15.03
C GLU A 7 -2.42 8.63 -13.88
N ILE A 8 -2.03 7.58 -13.16
CA ILE A 8 -1.06 7.66 -12.07
C ILE A 8 0.33 7.90 -12.66
N LYS A 9 1.01 8.93 -12.15
CA LYS A 9 2.36 9.32 -12.61
C LYS A 9 3.45 8.44 -11.97
N ALA A 10 3.41 7.15 -12.26
CA ALA A 10 4.35 6.15 -11.77
C ALA A 10 4.80 5.22 -12.90
N THR A 11 5.91 4.51 -12.69
CA THR A 11 6.33 3.38 -13.52
C THR A 11 6.64 2.18 -12.65
N GLY A 12 6.20 0.99 -13.08
CA GLY A 12 6.47 -0.29 -12.44
C GLY A 12 5.28 -0.89 -11.70
N LEU A 13 5.54 -1.99 -11.00
CA LEU A 13 4.48 -2.74 -10.32
C LEU A 13 4.01 -2.01 -9.06
N ILE A 14 2.72 -1.74 -8.99
CA ILE A 14 2.05 -1.13 -7.84
C ILE A 14 1.21 -2.17 -7.11
N LEU A 15 1.44 -2.30 -5.81
CA LEU A 15 0.56 -3.03 -4.89
C LEU A 15 -0.47 -2.05 -4.32
N VAL A 16 -1.76 -2.35 -4.47
CA VAL A 16 -2.83 -1.58 -3.83
C VAL A 16 -3.51 -2.39 -2.75
N VAL A 17 -3.67 -1.79 -1.57
CA VAL A 17 -4.13 -2.48 -0.36
C VAL A 17 -5.33 -1.76 0.26
N LYS A 18 -6.30 -2.53 0.75
CA LYS A 18 -7.48 -2.01 1.43
C LYS A 18 -7.15 -1.70 2.89
N ILE A 19 -7.39 -0.47 3.31
CA ILE A 19 -7.18 -0.03 4.69
C ILE A 19 -8.53 0.34 5.31
N LYS A 20 -9.05 -0.55 6.17
CA LYS A 20 -10.26 -0.29 6.96
C LYS A 20 -10.02 0.84 7.97
N ASN A 21 -10.98 1.74 8.15
CA ASN A 21 -10.93 2.87 9.09
C ASN A 21 -9.72 3.81 8.88
N ALA A 22 -9.22 3.89 7.64
CA ALA A 22 -7.99 4.61 7.32
C ALA A 22 -7.98 6.08 7.77
N LEU A 23 -9.15 6.74 7.76
CA LEU A 23 -9.27 8.17 8.09
C LEU A 23 -9.03 8.46 9.58
N ALA A 24 -9.15 7.46 10.45
CA ALA A 24 -8.93 7.59 11.89
C ALA A 24 -7.48 7.23 12.30
N LEU A 25 -6.64 6.79 11.37
CA LEU A 25 -5.28 6.35 11.65
C LEU A 25 -4.30 7.53 11.72
N SER A 26 -3.27 7.37 12.52
CA SER A 26 -2.13 8.29 12.56
C SER A 26 -1.42 8.32 11.20
N LYS A 27 -1.15 9.53 10.70
CA LYS A 27 -0.39 9.80 9.46
C LYS A 27 1.10 10.04 9.73
N ASN A 28 1.59 9.63 10.90
CA ASN A 28 2.99 9.81 11.24
C ASN A 28 3.87 8.87 10.39
N ASP A 29 4.58 9.44 9.42
CA ASP A 29 5.49 8.72 8.53
C ASP A 29 6.95 8.65 9.04
N SER A 30 7.28 9.30 10.16
CA SER A 30 8.67 9.38 10.67
C SER A 30 9.18 8.06 11.25
N ARG A 31 8.29 7.10 11.50
CA ARG A 31 8.64 5.80 12.09
C ARG A 31 8.87 4.74 11.01
N HIS A 32 9.87 3.91 11.25
CA HIS A 32 10.09 2.68 10.51
C HIS A 32 9.43 1.51 11.23
N PHE A 33 8.67 0.71 10.47
CA PHE A 33 7.93 -0.41 11.02
C PHE A 33 8.44 -1.74 10.44
N ASN A 34 8.77 -2.67 11.31
CA ASN A 34 9.21 -4.03 11.05
C ASN A 34 8.27 -5.04 11.73
N PHE A 35 8.58 -6.34 11.67
CA PHE A 35 7.74 -7.37 12.29
C PHE A 35 7.69 -7.32 13.83
N ASN A 36 8.61 -6.60 14.49
CA ASN A 36 8.71 -6.51 15.95
C ASN A 36 8.02 -5.26 16.53
N ASN A 37 7.65 -4.28 15.72
CA ASN A 37 7.06 -3.01 16.18
C ASN A 37 5.84 -2.57 15.35
N ILE A 38 5.02 -3.54 14.93
CA ILE A 38 3.76 -3.31 14.19
C ILE A 38 2.86 -2.33 14.97
N ASP A 39 2.17 -1.46 14.26
CA ASP A 39 1.31 -0.42 14.84
C ASP A 39 0.01 -0.30 14.02
N ASP A 40 -1.05 -0.94 14.50
CA ASP A 40 -2.34 -0.95 13.80
C ASP A 40 -3.08 0.39 13.88
N SER A 41 -2.60 1.33 14.69
CA SER A 41 -3.11 2.69 14.76
C SER A 41 -2.44 3.64 13.75
N ASN A 42 -1.43 3.16 13.01
CA ASN A 42 -0.64 3.96 12.08
C ASN A 42 -0.88 3.54 10.61
N LEU A 43 -1.12 4.54 9.75
CA LEU A 43 -1.43 4.33 8.34
C LEU A 43 -0.25 3.76 7.55
N LYS A 44 0.98 4.24 7.80
CA LYS A 44 2.21 3.72 7.17
C LYS A 44 2.42 2.26 7.52
N SER A 45 2.31 1.91 8.81
CA SER A 45 2.48 0.54 9.28
C SER A 45 1.48 -0.42 8.65
N ARG A 46 0.21 -0.02 8.51
CA ARG A 46 -0.84 -0.83 7.88
C ARG A 46 -0.73 -0.88 6.37
N THR A 47 -0.24 0.16 5.71
CA THR A 47 -0.05 0.18 4.25
C THR A 47 1.13 -0.70 3.85
N LEU A 48 2.24 -0.58 4.56
CA LEU A 48 3.50 -1.22 4.18
C LEU A 48 3.58 -2.70 4.52
N GLY A 49 2.69 -3.30 5.32
CA GLY A 49 3.01 -4.64 5.80
C GLY A 49 1.90 -5.56 6.26
N ASN A 50 2.37 -6.78 6.50
CA ASN A 50 1.61 -7.99 6.79
C ASN A 50 0.95 -8.65 5.57
N TRP A 51 1.53 -8.47 4.38
CA TRP A 51 0.96 -8.94 3.12
C TRP A 51 1.43 -10.34 2.75
N VAL A 52 0.50 -11.27 2.51
CA VAL A 52 0.81 -12.57 1.91
C VAL A 52 0.98 -12.39 0.39
N LEU A 53 2.19 -12.64 -0.13
CA LEU A 53 2.56 -12.40 -1.52
C LEU A 53 3.36 -13.57 -2.11
N ALA A 54 3.32 -13.71 -3.44
CA ALA A 54 4.32 -14.47 -4.16
C ALA A 54 5.65 -13.70 -4.17
N LYS A 55 6.78 -14.40 -4.07
CA LYS A 55 8.11 -13.78 -3.97
C LYS A 55 8.41 -12.92 -5.20
N GLU A 56 8.05 -13.41 -6.38
CA GLU A 56 8.29 -12.75 -7.67
C GLU A 56 7.55 -11.41 -7.77
N LYS A 57 6.39 -11.30 -7.12
CA LYS A 57 5.65 -10.03 -7.02
C LYS A 57 6.31 -9.12 -5.99
N ALA A 58 6.67 -9.63 -4.81
CA ALA A 58 7.33 -8.84 -3.77
C ALA A 58 8.63 -8.19 -4.27
N ASP A 59 9.42 -8.91 -5.05
CA ASP A 59 10.69 -8.44 -5.63
C ASP A 59 10.52 -7.31 -6.66
N ARG A 60 9.32 -7.15 -7.23
CA ARG A 60 9.03 -6.19 -8.31
C ARG A 60 8.25 -4.96 -7.86
N ILE A 61 7.62 -4.99 -6.68
CA ILE A 61 6.80 -3.87 -6.20
C ILE A 61 7.67 -2.63 -6.04
N LYS A 62 7.29 -1.56 -6.76
CA LYS A 62 7.91 -0.23 -6.67
C LYS A 62 7.14 0.69 -5.75
N TYR A 63 5.81 0.61 -5.79
CA TYR A 63 4.93 1.46 -4.98
C TYR A 63 3.87 0.64 -4.27
N ILE A 64 3.50 1.11 -3.08
CA ILE A 64 2.34 0.59 -2.33
C ILE A 64 1.37 1.73 -2.09
N ILE A 65 0.11 1.56 -2.51
CA ILE A 65 -0.96 2.54 -2.32
C ILE A 65 -1.99 1.96 -1.37
N GLY A 66 -2.30 2.69 -0.30
CA GLY A 66 -3.41 2.40 0.59
C GLY A 66 -4.69 3.07 0.08
N VAL A 67 -5.77 2.31 -0.02
CA VAL A 67 -7.10 2.82 -0.35
C VAL A 67 -8.12 2.49 0.73
N ASN A 68 -9.04 3.43 0.97
CA ASN A 68 -10.22 3.20 1.79
C ASN A 68 -11.39 2.78 0.90
N THR A 69 -11.74 1.49 0.94
CA THR A 69 -12.84 0.95 0.13
C THR A 69 -14.22 1.35 0.64
N GLY A 70 -14.36 1.74 1.92
CA GLY A 70 -15.59 2.34 2.44
C GLY A 70 -15.86 3.74 1.86
N GLY A 71 -14.84 4.37 1.25
CA GLY A 71 -14.94 5.65 0.57
C GLY A 71 -14.73 5.54 -0.94
N GLU A 72 -15.20 4.46 -1.59
CA GLU A 72 -15.08 4.24 -3.04
C GLU A 72 -13.62 4.29 -3.54
N ASN A 73 -12.73 3.51 -2.90
CA ASN A 73 -11.30 3.48 -3.25
C ASN A 73 -10.59 4.84 -3.13
N LEU A 74 -10.99 5.65 -2.14
CA LEU A 74 -10.27 6.88 -1.79
C LEU A 74 -8.83 6.55 -1.44
N VAL A 75 -7.87 7.19 -2.12
CA VAL A 75 -6.45 7.05 -1.83
C VAL A 75 -6.16 7.74 -0.49
N VAL A 76 -5.53 7.01 0.42
CA VAL A 76 -5.22 7.49 1.77
C VAL A 76 -3.73 7.55 2.05
N SER A 77 -2.93 6.73 1.37
CA SER A 77 -1.48 6.69 1.52
C SER A 77 -0.78 6.15 0.28
N ALA A 78 0.48 6.52 0.10
CA ALA A 78 1.37 5.94 -0.91
C ALA A 78 2.81 5.92 -0.40
N TYR A 79 3.56 4.87 -0.75
CA TYR A 79 4.96 4.73 -0.38
C TYR A 79 5.77 4.10 -1.51
N GLU A 80 6.99 4.60 -1.74
CA GLU A 80 7.96 3.94 -2.59
C GLU A 80 8.72 2.89 -1.78
N VAL A 81 8.83 1.69 -2.33
CA VAL A 81 9.47 0.56 -1.65
C VAL A 81 10.99 0.63 -1.82
N THR A 82 11.69 0.64 -0.69
CA THR A 82 13.16 0.54 -0.68
C THR A 82 13.64 -0.89 -0.47
N GLN A 83 12.99 -1.62 0.44
CA GLN A 83 13.28 -3.02 0.74
C GLN A 83 12.09 -3.69 1.44
N TYR A 84 12.21 -4.97 1.76
CA TYR A 84 11.22 -5.69 2.55
C TYR A 84 11.86 -6.71 3.49
N GLU A 85 11.13 -7.00 4.58
CA GLU A 85 11.34 -8.18 5.41
C GLU A 85 10.28 -9.23 5.07
N ARG A 86 10.61 -10.51 5.27
CA ARG A 86 9.64 -11.59 5.16
C ARG A 86 9.68 -12.51 6.37
N LYS A 87 8.51 -12.97 6.80
CA LYS A 87 8.35 -13.97 7.87
C LYS A 87 7.53 -15.14 7.37
N LYS A 88 8.00 -16.36 7.60
CA LYS A 88 7.23 -17.57 7.31
C LYS A 88 6.18 -17.76 8.41
N THR A 89 4.94 -18.00 8.02
CA THR A 89 3.84 -18.33 8.94
C THR A 89 3.76 -19.84 9.16
N GLU A 90 3.04 -20.25 10.20
CA GLU A 90 2.86 -21.66 10.57
C GLU A 90 2.30 -22.51 9.41
N ASN A 91 1.41 -21.95 8.59
CA ASN A 91 0.87 -22.58 7.38
C ASN A 91 1.81 -22.54 6.16
N GLY A 92 3.09 -22.24 6.37
CA GLY A 92 4.13 -22.26 5.33
C GLY A 92 4.16 -21.06 4.37
N ARG A 93 3.20 -20.13 4.46
CA ARG A 93 3.17 -18.93 3.62
C ARG A 93 4.17 -17.88 4.08
N TYR A 94 4.61 -17.02 3.17
CA TYR A 94 5.42 -15.85 3.53
C TYR A 94 4.54 -14.61 3.64
N ARG A 95 4.73 -13.87 4.73
CA ARG A 95 4.22 -12.50 4.89
C ARG A 95 5.35 -11.52 4.69
N TYR A 96 5.05 -10.44 3.99
CA TYR A 96 5.97 -9.39 3.61
C TYR A 96 5.60 -8.10 4.32
N ARG A 97 6.62 -7.40 4.81
CA ARG A 97 6.52 -6.05 5.34
C ARG A 97 7.59 -5.21 4.65
N PHE A 98 7.12 -4.23 3.90
CA PHE A 98 7.94 -3.34 3.12
C PHE A 98 8.44 -2.18 3.98
N GLN A 99 9.54 -1.59 3.54
CA GLN A 99 10.12 -0.41 4.12
C GLN A 99 10.13 0.72 3.09
N SER A 100 10.02 1.95 3.59
CA SER A 100 9.99 3.15 2.79
C SER A 100 10.53 4.33 3.57
N SER A 101 11.36 5.14 2.92
CA SER A 101 11.79 6.46 3.37
C SER A 101 10.87 7.58 2.90
N SER A 102 9.91 7.30 2.01
CA SER A 102 9.00 8.31 1.47
C SER A 102 8.10 8.90 2.55
N ASN A 103 7.77 10.18 2.37
CA ASN A 103 6.62 10.82 3.00
C ASN A 103 5.40 10.62 2.12
N SER A 104 4.31 10.12 2.70
CA SER A 104 3.12 9.75 1.94
C SER A 104 2.46 10.95 1.28
N GLU A 105 2.37 12.10 1.95
CA GLU A 105 1.67 13.26 1.37
C GLU A 105 2.43 13.80 0.15
N ILE A 106 3.76 13.88 0.25
CA ILE A 106 4.62 14.32 -0.86
C ILE A 106 4.46 13.36 -2.05
N LEU A 107 4.60 12.06 -1.81
CA LEU A 107 4.52 11.06 -2.88
C LEU A 107 3.14 11.01 -3.52
N LEU A 108 2.06 11.15 -2.75
CA LEU A 108 0.70 11.24 -3.31
C LEU A 108 0.55 12.41 -4.29
N LYS A 109 1.20 13.54 -4.04
CA LYS A 109 1.18 14.71 -4.94
C LYS A 109 2.02 14.45 -6.19
N GLU A 110 3.22 13.89 -6.04
CA GLU A 110 4.12 13.51 -7.14
C GLU A 110 3.45 12.53 -8.11
N LEU A 111 2.80 11.49 -7.56
CA LEU A 111 2.06 10.49 -8.32
C LEU A 111 0.74 11.02 -8.92
N GLY A 112 0.33 12.24 -8.54
CA GLY A 112 -0.91 12.87 -9.03
C GLY A 112 -2.18 12.24 -8.47
N ILE A 113 -2.14 11.61 -7.29
CA ILE A 113 -3.25 10.86 -6.67
C ILE A 113 -3.70 11.41 -5.32
N TYR A 114 -3.14 12.53 -4.86
CA TYR A 114 -3.55 13.21 -3.64
C TYR A 114 -5.03 13.64 -3.68
N GLN A 115 -5.81 13.28 -2.66
CA GLN A 115 -7.26 13.54 -2.56
C GLN A 115 -8.09 12.98 -3.74
N LYS A 116 -7.63 11.89 -4.34
CA LYS A 116 -8.32 11.21 -5.45
C LYS A 116 -8.85 9.84 -5.07
N LYS A 117 -9.81 9.36 -5.85
CA LYS A 117 -10.34 7.99 -5.82
C LYS A 117 -9.90 7.28 -7.10
N ILE A 118 -9.47 6.02 -7.02
CA ILE A 118 -9.10 5.23 -8.20
C ILE A 118 -10.30 4.34 -8.57
N SER A 119 -10.94 4.61 -9.70
CA SER A 119 -12.24 4.01 -10.06
C SER A 119 -12.14 2.60 -10.65
N ASP A 120 -11.03 2.26 -11.31
CA ASP A 120 -10.82 1.04 -12.10
C ASP A 120 -9.90 0.01 -11.41
N LEU A 121 -9.93 0.00 -10.07
CA LEU A 121 -9.29 -1.02 -9.24
C LEU A 121 -10.13 -2.30 -9.19
N ASN A 122 -9.58 -3.38 -9.75
CA ASN A 122 -10.20 -4.71 -9.70
C ASN A 122 -9.61 -5.51 -8.55
N PHE A 123 -10.30 -5.55 -7.42
CA PHE A 123 -10.01 -6.50 -6.35
C PHE A 123 -10.77 -7.80 -6.60
N GLY A 124 -10.09 -8.94 -6.44
CA GLY A 124 -10.77 -10.23 -6.39
C GLY A 124 -11.80 -10.28 -5.25
N HIS A 125 -12.77 -11.19 -5.34
CA HIS A 125 -13.80 -11.36 -4.31
C HIS A 125 -13.14 -11.63 -2.94
N GLY A 126 -13.47 -10.79 -1.94
CA GLY A 126 -12.85 -10.86 -0.60
C GLY A 126 -11.37 -10.48 -0.53
N ALA A 127 -10.73 -10.10 -1.64
CA ALA A 127 -9.30 -9.78 -1.64
C ALA A 127 -9.01 -8.47 -0.90
N GLU A 128 -7.98 -8.50 -0.07
CA GLU A 128 -7.46 -7.33 0.67
C GLU A 128 -6.56 -6.44 -0.18
N LYS A 129 -6.12 -6.94 -1.33
CA LYS A 129 -5.12 -6.29 -2.18
C LYS A 129 -5.28 -6.66 -3.66
N THR A 130 -4.75 -5.82 -4.53
CA THR A 130 -4.64 -6.06 -5.97
C THR A 130 -3.33 -5.46 -6.49
N TYR A 131 -3.01 -5.71 -7.76
CA TYR A 131 -1.82 -5.18 -8.42
C TYR A 131 -2.17 -4.68 -9.80
N PHE A 132 -1.42 -3.70 -10.26
CA PHE A 132 -1.34 -3.33 -11.66
C PHE A 132 0.06 -2.81 -11.96
N GLU A 133 0.39 -2.75 -13.23
CA GLU A 133 1.67 -2.31 -13.74
C GLU A 133 1.40 -1.19 -14.74
N ILE A 134 2.19 -0.12 -14.66
CA ILE A 134 2.13 1.07 -15.53
C ILE A 134 3.53 1.32 -16.07
#